data_AF-A0A958FGG2-F1
#
_entry.id   AF-A0A958FGG2-F1
#
_cell.length_a   1.000
_cell.length_b   1.000
_cell.length_c   1.000
_cell.angle_alpha   90.00
_cell.angle_beta   90.00
_cell.angle_gamma   90.00
#
_symmetry.space_group_name_H-M   'P 1'
#
loop_
_entity.id
_entity.type
_entity.pdbx_description
1 polymer ?
#
loop_
_entity_poly.entity_id
_entity_poly.type
_entity_poly.pdbx_seq_one_letter_code
_entity_poly.pdbx_strand_id
1 'polypeptide(L)'
;PEAKIDLNGAAGNHITRLFREAAGLSPVNRCLYVDLKSYLCDNILTKVDRMSMAASLEARVPYLDVELVELAFRIPDHLKVNRRSTKILLKRVAERHVPRECIYRPKQGFSIPIKQWLGGRLRPLMEDLLNPATLSAQGLFQSGTV
;
A
#
# COMPACT_ATOMS: atom_id res chain seq x y z
N PRO A 1 -12.76 -13.83 13.26
CA PRO A 1 -13.19 -14.38 11.95
C PRO A 1 -12.25 -13.86 10.85
N GLU A 2 -11.27 -14.69 10.48
CA GLU A 2 -10.41 -14.38 9.33
C GLU A 2 -11.31 -14.33 8.09
N ALA A 3 -11.49 -13.14 7.52
CA ALA A 3 -12.08 -13.02 6.20
C ALA A 3 -11.14 -13.78 5.25
N LYS A 4 -11.54 -15.01 4.86
CA LYS A 4 -10.91 -15.71 3.75
C LYS A 4 -11.17 -14.83 2.53
N ILE A 5 -10.18 -14.02 2.17
CA ILE A 5 -10.25 -13.21 0.97
C ILE A 5 -10.33 -14.19 -0.18
N ASP A 6 -11.51 -14.27 -0.79
CA ASP A 6 -11.71 -15.05 -2.00
C ASP A 6 -10.91 -14.37 -3.12
N LEU A 7 -9.83 -15.02 -3.56
CA LEU A 7 -8.99 -14.54 -4.65
C LEU A 7 -9.56 -14.93 -6.03
N ASN A 8 -10.74 -15.55 -6.10
CA ASN A 8 -11.37 -16.00 -7.35
C ASN A 8 -12.02 -14.86 -8.15
N GLY A 9 -11.30 -13.75 -8.36
CA GLY A 9 -11.73 -12.62 -9.16
C GLY A 9 -10.58 -12.02 -9.97
N ALA A 10 -10.88 -11.04 -10.83
CA ALA A 10 -9.89 -10.42 -11.70
C ALA A 10 -8.66 -9.89 -10.94
N ALA A 11 -8.87 -9.28 -9.76
CA ALA A 11 -7.80 -8.80 -8.90
C ALA A 11 -6.93 -9.95 -8.35
N GLY A 12 -7.53 -11.02 -7.85
CA GLY A 12 -6.78 -12.18 -7.35
C GLY A 12 -6.04 -12.92 -8.46
N ASN A 13 -6.62 -13.01 -9.66
CA ASN A 13 -5.94 -13.52 -10.86
C ASN A 13 -4.74 -12.66 -11.24
N HIS A 14 -4.87 -11.33 -11.18
CA HIS A 14 -3.77 -10.41 -11.45
C HIS A 14 -2.60 -10.61 -10.47
N ILE A 15 -2.89 -10.66 -9.15
CA ILE A 15 -1.86 -10.90 -8.13
C ILE A 15 -1.21 -12.28 -8.33
N THR A 16 -2.00 -13.32 -8.56
CA THR A 16 -1.51 -14.68 -8.80
C THR A 16 -0.59 -14.73 -10.02
N ARG A 17 -0.94 -14.03 -11.10
CA ARG A 17 -0.11 -13.91 -12.30
C ARG A 17 1.26 -13.27 -11.98
N LEU A 18 1.29 -12.15 -11.26
CA LEU A 18 2.55 -11.51 -10.86
C LEU A 18 3.44 -12.43 -10.00
N PHE A 19 2.84 -13.21 -9.10
CA PHE A 19 3.57 -14.22 -8.32
C PHE A 19 4.17 -15.32 -9.20
N ARG A 20 3.49 -15.73 -10.27
CA ARG A 20 4.01 -16.71 -11.24
C ARG A 20 5.15 -16.11 -12.08
N GLU A 21 5.02 -14.87 -12.53
CA GLU A 21 6.07 -14.17 -13.28
C GLU A 21 7.36 -14.04 -12.47
N ALA A 22 7.26 -13.85 -11.15
CA ALA A 22 8.39 -13.76 -10.24
C ALA A 22 8.80 -15.11 -9.60
N ALA A 23 8.40 -16.25 -10.18
CA ALA A 23 8.69 -17.58 -9.64
C ALA A 23 10.19 -17.91 -9.54
N GLY A 24 11.04 -17.29 -10.37
CA GLY A 24 12.50 -17.46 -10.31
C GLY A 24 13.19 -16.68 -9.20
N LEU A 25 12.47 -15.79 -8.51
CA LEU A 25 13.02 -14.95 -7.44
C LEU A 25 12.90 -15.62 -6.07
N SER A 26 13.77 -15.21 -5.15
CA SER A 26 13.67 -15.55 -3.73
C SER A 26 12.31 -15.12 -3.16
N PRO A 27 11.82 -15.74 -2.07
CA PRO A 27 10.51 -15.40 -1.51
C PRO A 27 10.33 -13.91 -1.20
N VAL A 28 11.38 -13.24 -0.68
CA VAL A 28 11.32 -11.80 -0.39
C VAL A 28 11.25 -10.99 -1.68
N ASN A 29 12.11 -11.27 -2.65
CA ASN A 29 12.09 -10.56 -3.94
C ASN A 29 10.80 -10.79 -4.72
N ARG A 30 10.19 -11.97 -4.60
CA ARG A 30 8.88 -12.25 -5.19
C ARG A 30 7.80 -11.34 -4.61
N CYS A 31 7.76 -11.18 -3.28
CA CYS A 31 6.86 -10.23 -2.64
C CYS A 31 7.15 -8.78 -3.06
N LEU A 32 8.43 -8.38 -3.14
CA LEU A 32 8.82 -7.04 -3.60
C LEU A 32 8.39 -6.79 -5.05
N TYR A 33 8.53 -7.78 -5.93
CA TYR A 33 8.10 -7.69 -7.32
C TYR A 33 6.60 -7.47 -7.44
N VAL A 34 5.81 -8.27 -6.71
CA VAL A 34 4.35 -8.16 -6.71
C VAL A 34 3.92 -6.80 -6.15
N ASP A 35 4.52 -6.35 -5.04
CA ASP A 35 4.22 -5.04 -4.45
C ASP A 35 4.53 -3.89 -5.43
N LEU A 36 5.71 -3.92 -6.06
CA LEU A 36 6.14 -2.93 -7.06
C LEU A 36 5.15 -2.86 -8.24
N LYS A 37 4.67 -4.01 -8.72
CA LYS A 37 3.81 -4.15 -9.90
C LYS A 37 2.31 -4.07 -9.61
N SER A 38 1.90 -3.96 -8.36
CA SER A 38 0.49 -3.82 -7.98
C SER A 38 0.31 -2.69 -6.97
N TYR A 39 0.42 -2.97 -5.67
CA TYR A 39 0.13 -2.03 -4.59
C TYR A 39 0.88 -0.69 -4.73
N LEU A 40 2.16 -0.71 -5.05
CA LEU A 40 2.92 0.52 -5.24
C LEU A 40 2.39 1.35 -6.43
N CYS A 41 2.24 0.71 -7.59
CA CYS A 41 1.82 1.37 -8.83
C CYS A 41 0.35 1.83 -8.77
N ASP A 42 -0.54 0.91 -8.43
CA ASP A 42 -1.99 1.08 -8.55
C ASP A 42 -2.61 1.83 -7.36
N ASN A 43 -1.87 1.97 -6.26
CA ASN A 43 -2.39 2.61 -5.05
C ASN A 43 -1.51 3.76 -4.60
N ILE A 44 -0.26 3.50 -4.24
CA ILE A 44 0.59 4.52 -3.63
C ILE A 44 0.97 5.62 -4.63
N LEU A 45 1.54 5.26 -5.78
CA LEU A 45 1.97 6.23 -6.79
C LEU A 45 0.79 6.95 -7.41
N THR A 46 -0.27 6.22 -7.75
CA THR A 46 -1.51 6.81 -8.29
C THR A 46 -2.10 7.88 -7.37
N LYS A 47 -2.13 7.65 -6.05
CA LYS A 47 -2.65 8.63 -5.09
C LYS A 47 -1.75 9.84 -4.95
N VAL A 48 -0.44 9.64 -4.84
CA VAL A 48 0.51 10.75 -4.67
C VAL A 48 0.49 11.65 -5.90
N ASP A 49 0.58 11.07 -7.10
CA ASP A 49 0.59 11.80 -8.37
C ASP A 49 -0.68 12.65 -8.55
N ARG A 50 -1.86 12.03 -8.42
CA ARG A 50 -3.13 12.74 -8.61
C ARG A 50 -3.32 13.87 -7.60
N MET A 51 -2.94 13.65 -6.34
CA MET A 51 -3.11 14.66 -5.30
C MET A 51 -2.07 15.78 -5.39
N SER A 52 -0.83 15.47 -5.76
CA SER A 52 0.21 16.49 -5.92
C SER A 52 -0.06 17.35 -7.15
N MET A 53 -0.43 16.74 -8.28
CA MET A 53 -0.75 17.47 -9.51
C MET A 53 -2.02 18.32 -9.38
N ALA A 54 -3.02 17.87 -8.60
CA ALA A 54 -4.19 18.69 -8.25
C ALA A 54 -3.79 19.98 -7.50
N ALA A 55 -2.63 19.98 -6.84
CA ALA A 55 -2.04 21.15 -6.18
C ALA A 55 -0.90 21.79 -6.99
N SER A 56 -0.74 21.45 -8.28
CA SER A 56 0.36 21.91 -9.14
C SER A 56 1.76 21.61 -8.58
N LEU A 57 1.91 20.49 -7.86
CA LEU A 57 3.17 20.03 -7.29
C LEU A 57 3.64 18.72 -7.97
N GLU A 58 4.91 18.69 -8.35
CA GLU A 58 5.55 17.48 -8.86
C GLU A 58 6.24 16.71 -7.71
N ALA A 59 5.69 15.56 -7.33
CA ALA A 59 6.30 14.70 -6.31
C ALA A 59 7.39 13.81 -6.92
N ARG A 60 8.59 13.83 -6.34
CA ARG A 60 9.70 12.94 -6.72
C ARG A 60 9.78 11.74 -5.78
N VAL A 61 10.19 10.59 -6.30
CA VAL A 61 10.27 9.31 -5.58
C VAL A 61 11.69 8.71 -5.66
N PRO A 62 12.69 9.26 -4.95
CA PRO A 62 14.10 8.84 -5.09
C PRO A 62 14.36 7.35 -4.83
N TYR A 63 13.54 6.70 -4.01
CA TYR A 63 13.64 5.26 -3.75
C TYR A 63 13.31 4.37 -4.96
N LEU A 64 12.67 4.93 -5.99
CA LEU A 64 12.35 4.25 -7.24
C LEU A 64 13.29 4.60 -8.38
N ASP A 65 14.44 5.17 -8.06
CA ASP A 65 15.55 5.21 -9.02
C ASP A 65 15.86 3.79 -9.53
N VAL A 66 16.10 3.66 -10.84
CA VAL A 66 16.24 2.37 -11.50
C VAL A 66 17.41 1.59 -10.93
N GLU A 67 18.55 2.24 -10.74
CA GLU A 67 19.77 1.59 -10.24
C GLU A 67 19.57 1.12 -8.79
N LEU A 68 18.88 1.92 -7.99
CA LEU A 68 18.57 1.58 -6.60
C LEU A 68 17.60 0.40 -6.51
N VAL A 69 16.57 0.34 -7.36
CA VAL A 69 15.65 -0.79 -7.41
C VAL A 69 16.38 -2.05 -7.86
N GLU A 70 17.19 -1.99 -8.92
CA GLU A 70 18.00 -3.12 -9.36
C GLU A 70 18.98 -3.61 -8.30
N LEU A 71 19.61 -2.69 -7.57
CA LEU A 71 20.44 -3.02 -6.41
C LEU A 71 19.61 -3.71 -5.32
N ALA A 72 18.43 -3.20 -5.01
CA ALA A 72 17.52 -3.80 -4.03
C ALA A 72 17.17 -5.25 -4.40
N PHE A 73 16.96 -5.57 -5.67
CA PHE A 73 16.72 -6.96 -6.09
C PHE A 73 17.96 -7.85 -6.01
N ARG A 74 19.17 -7.30 -6.16
CA ARG A 74 20.45 -8.04 -6.05
C ARG A 74 20.91 -8.28 -4.60
N ILE A 75 20.49 -7.46 -3.65
CA ILE A 75 20.87 -7.61 -2.24
C ILE A 75 20.36 -8.95 -1.68
N PRO A 76 21.16 -9.71 -0.90
CA PRO A 76 20.70 -10.89 -0.19
C PRO A 76 19.53 -10.61 0.77
N ASP A 77 18.53 -11.50 0.81
CA ASP A 77 17.29 -11.30 1.57
C ASP A 77 17.50 -11.05 3.07
N HIS A 78 18.47 -11.73 3.68
CA HIS A 78 18.79 -11.57 5.11
C HIS A 78 19.33 -10.17 5.48
N LEU A 79 19.77 -9.39 4.48
CA LEU A 79 20.14 -7.97 4.64
C LEU A 79 18.96 -7.02 4.42
N LYS A 80 17.81 -7.51 3.94
CA LYS A 80 16.57 -6.73 3.80
C LYS A 80 15.65 -6.97 5.00
N VAL A 81 15.43 -8.23 5.33
CA VAL A 81 14.45 -8.66 6.32
C VAL A 81 14.89 -9.93 7.04
N ASN A 82 14.53 -10.03 8.32
CA ASN A 82 14.57 -11.26 9.09
C ASN A 82 13.34 -11.30 10.00
N ARG A 83 13.23 -12.34 10.85
CA ARG A 83 12.10 -12.51 11.77
C ARG A 83 11.85 -11.34 12.73
N ARG A 84 12.86 -10.52 13.02
CA ARG A 84 12.81 -9.45 14.03
C ARG A 84 12.83 -8.04 13.43
N SER A 85 13.37 -7.85 12.23
CA SER A 85 13.52 -6.53 11.63
C SER A 85 13.37 -6.55 10.12
N THR A 86 12.75 -5.48 9.62
CA THR A 86 12.75 -5.07 8.22
C THR A 86 13.76 -3.95 7.99
N LYS A 87 14.07 -3.68 6.72
CA LYS A 87 14.93 -2.58 6.27
C LYS A 87 16.33 -2.63 6.90
N ILE A 88 16.90 -3.82 7.10
CA ILE A 88 18.13 -4.00 7.90
C ILE A 88 19.30 -3.19 7.32
N LEU A 89 19.64 -3.39 6.05
CA LEU A 89 20.71 -2.65 5.39
C LEU A 89 20.39 -1.15 5.31
N LEU A 90 19.16 -0.79 4.94
CA LEU A 90 18.74 0.61 4.85
C LEU A 90 18.87 1.35 6.19
N LYS A 91 18.51 0.70 7.31
CA LYS A 91 18.69 1.27 8.66
C LYS A 91 20.17 1.50 8.98
N ARG A 92 21.05 0.54 8.66
CA ARG A 92 22.50 0.68 8.87
C ARG A 92 23.11 1.82 8.06
N VAL A 93 22.64 2.03 6.83
CA VAL A 93 23.07 3.18 6.01
C VAL A 93 22.53 4.50 6.62
N ALA A 94 21.26 4.52 7.03
CA ALA A 94 20.63 5.71 7.61
C ALA A 94 21.26 6.17 8.93
N GLU A 95 21.86 5.27 9.72
CA GLU A 95 22.55 5.59 10.98
C GLU A 95 23.67 6.63 10.82
N ARG A 96 24.18 6.81 9.61
CA ARG A 96 25.20 7.82 9.28
C ARG A 96 24.64 9.23 9.13
N HIS A 97 23.32 9.36 8.96
CA HIS A 97 22.68 10.60 8.52
C HIS A 97 21.48 11.02 9.39
N VAL A 98 20.88 10.09 10.14
CA VAL A 98 19.63 10.31 10.87
C VAL A 98 19.79 9.81 12.31
N PRO A 99 19.23 10.52 13.32
CA PRO A 99 19.26 10.06 14.70
C PRO A 99 18.67 8.65 14.88
N ARG A 100 19.28 7.88 15.78
CA ARG A 100 18.97 6.46 15.99
C ARG A 100 17.51 6.25 16.41
N GLU A 101 16.98 7.15 17.23
CA GLU A 101 15.60 7.18 17.68
C GLU A 101 14.60 7.29 16.52
N CYS A 102 14.94 8.03 15.45
CA CYS A 102 14.09 8.13 14.26
C CYS A 102 14.13 6.84 13.42
N ILE A 103 15.29 6.18 13.35
CA ILE A 103 15.52 4.97 12.54
C ILE A 103 14.83 3.74 13.16
N TYR A 104 14.94 3.60 14.48
CA TYR A 104 14.50 2.42 15.22
C TYR A 104 13.14 2.58 15.91
N ARG A 105 12.46 3.71 15.73
CA ARG A 105 11.08 3.87 16.21
C ARG A 105 10.15 2.78 15.66
N PRO A 106 9.08 2.41 16.40
CA PRO A 106 8.04 1.53 15.88
C PRO A 106 7.45 2.03 14.56
N LYS A 107 7.11 1.11 13.65
CA LYS A 107 6.46 1.45 12.38
C LYS A 107 5.13 2.14 12.69
N GLN A 108 4.98 3.36 12.18
CA GLN A 108 3.71 4.07 12.19
C GLN A 108 3.12 4.03 10.78
N GLY A 109 1.83 3.74 10.70
CA GLY A 109 1.09 3.82 9.44
C GLY A 109 0.83 5.28 9.05
N PHE A 110 0.52 5.49 7.77
CA PHE A 110 0.06 6.78 7.24
C PHE A 110 -1.45 6.75 6.99
N SER A 111 -2.21 6.21 7.94
CA SER A 111 -3.67 6.11 7.80
C SER A 111 -4.32 7.46 8.05
N ILE A 112 -5.22 7.86 7.16
CA ILE A 112 -6.14 8.96 7.44
C ILE A 112 -7.11 8.59 8.58
N PRO A 113 -7.56 9.54 9.41
CA PRO A 113 -8.46 9.28 10.53
C PRO A 113 -9.91 9.09 10.07
N ILE A 114 -10.14 8.12 9.17
CA ILE A 114 -11.42 7.92 8.48
C ILE A 114 -12.58 7.67 9.46
N LYS A 115 -12.33 6.91 10.53
CA LYS A 115 -13.34 6.65 11.58
C LYS A 115 -13.79 7.94 12.25
N GLN A 116 -12.85 8.83 12.57
CA GLN A 116 -13.17 10.11 13.21
C GLN A 116 -13.92 11.03 12.24
N TRP A 117 -13.55 11.02 10.96
CA TRP A 117 -14.22 11.84 9.95
C TRP A 117 -15.65 11.36 9.69
N LEU A 118 -15.85 10.06 9.45
CA LEU A 118 -17.17 9.46 9.20
C LEU A 118 -18.07 9.50 10.44
N GLY A 119 -17.51 9.42 11.65
CA GLY A 119 -18.26 9.57 12.89
C GLY A 119 -18.54 11.03 13.30
N GLY A 120 -17.89 11.99 12.64
CA GLY A 120 -17.98 13.41 12.95
C GLY A 120 -18.44 14.23 11.75
N ARG A 121 -17.54 15.07 11.21
CA ARG A 121 -17.87 16.04 10.16
C ARG A 121 -18.48 15.46 8.87
N LEU A 122 -18.15 14.21 8.53
CA LEU A 122 -18.67 13.54 7.32
C LEU A 122 -19.86 12.63 7.62
N ARG A 123 -20.31 12.57 8.88
CA ARG A 123 -21.44 11.72 9.27
C ARG A 123 -22.72 12.07 8.51
N PRO A 124 -23.14 13.34 8.37
CA PRO A 124 -24.35 13.66 7.63
C PRO A 124 -24.28 13.19 6.18
N LEU A 125 -23.15 13.44 5.50
CA LEU A 125 -22.92 12.98 4.13
C LEU A 125 -22.99 11.44 4.02
N MET A 126 -22.40 10.72 4.98
CA MET A 126 -22.45 9.27 5.02
C MET A 126 -23.90 8.77 5.19
N GLU A 127 -24.65 9.34 6.14
CA GLU A 127 -26.05 8.96 6.39
C GLU A 127 -26.95 9.25 5.17
N ASP A 128 -26.71 10.37 4.48
CA ASP A 128 -27.44 10.72 3.26
C ASP A 128 -27.14 9.75 2.10
N LEU A 129 -25.87 9.39 1.90
CA LEU A 129 -25.44 8.50 0.83
C LEU A 129 -25.83 7.04 1.06
N LEU A 130 -25.92 6.63 2.33
CA LEU A 130 -26.25 5.25 2.71
C LEU A 130 -27.73 5.06 3.10
N ASN A 131 -28.58 6.06 2.93
CA ASN A 131 -30.00 5.86 3.22
C ASN A 131 -30.65 4.90 2.20
N PRO A 132 -31.68 4.11 2.58
CA PRO A 132 -32.27 3.09 1.72
C PRO A 132 -32.80 3.61 0.38
N ALA A 133 -33.32 4.84 0.34
CA ALA A 133 -33.86 5.43 -0.88
C ALA A 133 -32.73 5.76 -1.87
N THR A 134 -31.65 6.38 -1.39
CA THR A 134 -30.43 6.66 -2.17
C THR A 134 -29.81 5.37 -2.69
N LEU A 135 -29.65 4.36 -1.83
CA LEU A 135 -29.08 3.06 -2.22
C LEU A 135 -29.92 2.36 -3.30
N SER A 136 -31.25 2.35 -3.13
CA SER A 136 -32.18 1.76 -4.09
C SER A 136 -32.12 2.48 -5.45
N ALA A 137 -32.04 3.81 -5.43
CA ALA A 137 -31.97 4.63 -6.65
C ALA A 137 -30.65 4.45 -7.42
N GLN A 138 -29.53 4.23 -6.72
CA GLN A 138 -28.23 3.99 -7.36
C GLN A 138 -28.15 2.61 -8.01
N GLY A 139 -28.89 1.62 -7.51
CA GLY A 139 -28.88 0.24 -8.03
C GLY A 139 -27.54 -0.50 -7.84
N LEU A 140 -26.63 0.05 -7.03
CA LEU A 140 -25.30 -0.54 -6.77
C LEU A 140 -25.30 -1.52 -5.58
N PHE A 141 -26.16 -1.29 -4.59
CA PHE A 141 -26.23 -2.08 -3.35
C PHE A 141 -27.65 -2.50 -3.04
N GLN A 142 -27.79 -3.62 -2.32
CA GLN A 142 -29.06 -4.07 -1.77
C GLN A 142 -29.35 -3.30 -0.47
N SER A 143 -30.35 -2.43 -0.50
CA SER A 143 -30.69 -1.54 0.63
C SER A 143 -31.16 -2.24 1.90
N GLY A 144 -31.60 -3.50 1.80
CA GLY A 144 -32.00 -4.32 2.96
C GLY A 144 -30.84 -5.07 3.62
N THR A 145 -29.63 -4.97 3.06
CA THR A 145 -28.45 -5.74 3.48
C THR A 145 -27.30 -4.85 3.96
N VAL A 146 -27.15 -3.66 3.37
CA VAL A 146 -26.09 -2.68 3.68
C VAL A 146 -26.64 -1.55 4.53
#